data_AF-A0A852KZ69-F1
#
_entry.id   AF-A0A852KZ69-F1
#
_cell.length_a   1.000
_cell.length_b   1.000
_cell.length_c   1.000
_cell.angle_alpha   90.00
_cell.angle_beta   90.00
_cell.angle_gamma   90.00
#
_symmetry.space_group_name_H-M   'P 1'
#
loop_
_entity.id
_entity.type
_entity.pdbx_description
1 polymer ?
#
loop_
_entity_poly.entity_id
_entity_poly.type
_entity_poly.pdbx_seq_one_letter_code
_entity_poly.pdbx_strand_id
1 'polypeptide(L)'
;FQSYPNLQRVRTRSLEIANQVDVFFQPLGVRVAVLAVEVWSGGDRVLVGSSAQAALERFLRWRREELLPRLPHDNAQLLTGAHFDDVSVGMSTQGSICSSTRSGGVSMDHSVSVLVVASTVAHQLGHNLGMSHDSTRRSCDCGELWHDRGCIMASPTGLTPGLSFSNCSQKDLERSLQRGLGWCLSNVPEPQSLAGTPSCGNSFLEPGESCDCGLSIECRDPCCNSSTCQLVPGAECSAEDACCQDCQLRAAGHQCREAQGECDLPEFCDGLSPHCPPNSFVQDGQPCARGHALCYAGACATHASQCQQLLGQDASPVSSSCMATLNARGDEHGHCGQFANGSYVACAQRDAACGLLQCQRGSSHRDCQGIPVPRDEDVSDAAMVLPGTACGPGKVCLQHQCQDVSVLGDQQCHSKCHGHGVCNNHGHCHCDKGWAPPSCESPGAGGSQDRGSALVTALLLSALLGLLLLLGLCCARRAGLHKRLCQLGKGSSCQYR
;
A
#
# COMPACT_ATOMS: atom_id res chain seq x y z
N PHE A 1 -3.53 -12.06 24.25
CA PHE A 1 -4.88 -12.60 24.51
C PHE A 1 -5.28 -12.60 25.99
N GLN A 2 -4.40 -12.25 26.93
CA GLN A 2 -4.70 -12.31 28.38
C GLN A 2 -5.88 -11.41 28.82
N SER A 3 -6.14 -10.32 28.08
CA SER A 3 -7.28 -9.42 28.32
C SER A 3 -8.62 -9.94 27.79
N TYR A 4 -8.65 -11.10 27.12
CA TYR A 4 -9.85 -11.66 26.47
C TYR A 4 -10.04 -13.13 26.85
N PRO A 5 -11.30 -13.63 26.89
CA PRO A 5 -11.60 -14.96 27.39
C PRO A 5 -11.04 -16.10 26.51
N ASN A 6 -10.87 -15.87 25.20
CA ASN A 6 -10.33 -16.86 24.27
C ASN A 6 -9.82 -16.20 22.98
N LEU A 7 -9.08 -16.97 22.17
CA LEU A 7 -8.52 -16.52 20.90
C LEU A 7 -9.59 -16.11 19.88
N GLN A 8 -10.75 -16.78 19.89
CA GLN A 8 -11.83 -16.45 18.97
C GLN A 8 -12.38 -15.06 19.24
N ARG A 9 -12.55 -14.65 20.52
CA ARG A 9 -13.00 -13.30 20.86
C ARG A 9 -12.01 -12.23 20.44
N VAL A 10 -10.70 -12.49 20.54
CA VAL A 10 -9.67 -11.56 20.05
C VAL A 10 -9.80 -11.39 18.54
N ARG A 11 -9.90 -12.51 17.79
CA ARG A 11 -10.07 -12.47 16.33
C ARG A 11 -11.33 -11.73 15.91
N THR A 12 -12.48 -12.04 16.53
CA THR A 12 -13.74 -11.36 16.26
C THR A 12 -13.62 -9.87 16.54
N ARG A 13 -13.03 -9.46 17.67
CA ARG A 13 -12.83 -8.05 17.98
C ARG A 13 -11.93 -7.35 16.96
N SER A 14 -10.83 -7.97 16.53
CA SER A 14 -9.96 -7.40 15.51
C SER A 14 -10.70 -7.17 14.18
N LEU A 15 -11.57 -8.10 13.78
CA LEU A 15 -12.42 -7.94 12.60
C LEU A 15 -13.49 -6.86 12.79
N GLU A 16 -14.15 -6.80 13.96
CA GLU A 16 -15.10 -5.73 14.31
C GLU A 16 -14.44 -4.34 14.20
N ILE A 17 -13.21 -4.19 14.72
CA ILE A 17 -12.43 -2.96 14.63
C ILE A 17 -12.13 -2.62 13.17
N ALA A 18 -11.62 -3.57 12.39
CA ALA A 18 -11.22 -3.32 11.02
C ALA A 18 -12.41 -2.99 10.10
N ASN A 19 -13.57 -3.64 10.29
CA ASN A 19 -14.80 -3.31 9.57
C ASN A 19 -15.23 -1.86 9.86
N GLN A 20 -15.11 -1.41 11.11
CA GLN A 20 -15.42 -0.03 11.47
C GLN A 20 -14.39 0.96 10.91
N VAL A 21 -13.11 0.56 10.78
CA VAL A 21 -12.09 1.35 10.09
C VAL A 21 -12.45 1.51 8.61
N ASP A 22 -12.86 0.45 7.90
CA ASP A 22 -13.32 0.54 6.50
C ASP A 22 -14.44 1.59 6.35
N VAL A 23 -15.46 1.52 7.20
CA VAL A 23 -16.58 2.50 7.21
C VAL A 23 -16.09 3.95 7.34
N PHE A 24 -15.05 4.22 8.14
CA PHE A 24 -14.51 5.57 8.27
C PHE A 24 -13.78 6.06 7.01
N PHE A 25 -13.18 5.16 6.24
CA PHE A 25 -12.41 5.49 5.03
C PHE A 25 -13.28 5.54 3.76
N GLN A 26 -14.45 4.91 3.74
CA GLN A 26 -15.36 4.92 2.59
C GLN A 26 -15.69 6.32 2.04
N PRO A 27 -15.98 7.36 2.86
CA PRO A 27 -16.22 8.72 2.36
C PRO A 27 -15.02 9.37 1.65
N LEU A 28 -13.81 8.84 1.88
CA LEU A 28 -12.59 9.28 1.21
C LEU A 28 -12.30 8.50 -0.08
N GLY A 29 -13.17 7.56 -0.46
CA GLY A 29 -12.95 6.67 -1.62
C GLY A 29 -11.87 5.61 -1.37
N VAL A 30 -11.56 5.30 -0.11
CA VAL A 30 -10.58 4.28 0.28
C VAL A 30 -11.29 3.12 0.97
N ARG A 31 -10.91 1.90 0.60
CA ARG A 31 -11.41 0.67 1.23
C ARG A 31 -10.32 0.01 2.05
N VAL A 32 -10.67 -0.50 3.23
CA VAL A 32 -9.75 -1.20 4.12
C VAL A 32 -10.12 -2.68 4.16
N ALA A 33 -9.46 -3.45 3.30
CA ALA A 33 -9.62 -4.88 3.21
C ALA A 33 -8.69 -5.62 4.20
N VAL A 34 -9.25 -6.51 5.02
CA VAL A 34 -8.47 -7.32 5.96
C VAL A 34 -8.02 -8.61 5.27
N LEU A 35 -6.72 -8.77 5.05
CA LEU A 35 -6.17 -10.01 4.49
C LEU A 35 -5.90 -11.08 5.57
N ALA A 36 -5.49 -10.67 6.77
CA ALA A 36 -5.23 -11.59 7.85
C ALA A 36 -5.31 -10.93 9.23
N VAL A 37 -5.65 -11.73 10.23
CA VAL A 37 -5.53 -11.40 11.65
C VAL A 37 -4.62 -12.41 12.32
N GLU A 38 -3.45 -11.97 12.77
CA GLU A 38 -2.50 -12.79 13.52
C GLU A 38 -2.54 -12.44 15.01
N VAL A 39 -2.73 -13.46 15.85
CA VAL A 39 -2.73 -13.31 17.31
C VAL A 39 -1.52 -14.03 17.88
N TRP A 40 -0.65 -13.29 18.57
CA TRP A 40 0.55 -13.82 19.23
C TRP A 40 0.20 -14.58 20.52
N SER A 41 -0.33 -15.79 20.38
CA SER A 41 -0.76 -16.63 21.52
C SER A 41 0.36 -17.41 22.20
N GLY A 42 1.48 -17.62 21.50
CA GLY A 42 2.66 -18.32 22.04
C GLY A 42 3.67 -17.40 22.73
N GLY A 43 3.40 -16.10 22.80
CA GLY A 43 4.34 -15.06 23.24
C GLY A 43 4.54 -14.00 22.15
N ASP A 44 4.91 -12.79 22.57
CA ASP A 44 5.07 -11.66 21.66
C ASP A 44 6.24 -11.89 20.69
N ARG A 45 6.05 -11.50 19.42
CA ARG A 45 7.10 -11.58 18.40
C ARG A 45 8.12 -10.45 18.51
N VAL A 46 7.70 -9.34 19.11
CA VAL A 46 8.54 -8.19 19.41
C VAL A 46 8.26 -7.72 20.83
N LEU A 47 9.28 -7.18 21.50
CA LEU A 47 9.07 -6.54 22.79
C LEU A 47 8.19 -5.29 22.60
N VAL A 48 7.00 -5.25 23.20
CA VAL A 48 6.15 -4.05 23.12
C VAL A 48 6.71 -2.96 24.04
N GLY A 49 6.84 -3.23 25.34
CA GLY A 49 7.36 -2.26 26.32
C GLY A 49 6.41 -1.07 26.53
N SER A 50 6.90 0.01 27.15
CA SER A 50 6.10 1.22 27.43
C SER A 50 6.39 2.42 26.52
N SER A 51 7.34 2.31 25.58
CA SER A 51 7.53 3.32 24.53
C SER A 51 6.86 2.86 23.25
N ALA A 52 5.88 3.63 22.76
CA ALA A 52 5.20 3.40 21.51
C ALA A 52 6.15 3.50 20.32
N GLN A 53 7.09 4.44 20.36
CA GLN A 53 8.09 4.59 19.30
C GLN A 53 8.96 3.34 19.18
N ALA A 54 9.51 2.90 20.31
CA ALA A 54 10.37 1.72 20.33
C ALA A 54 9.58 0.46 19.92
N ALA A 55 8.30 0.36 20.30
CA ALA A 55 7.40 -0.70 19.88
C ALA A 55 7.17 -0.68 18.35
N LEU A 56 6.86 0.49 17.79
CA LEU A 56 6.64 0.69 16.35
C LEU A 56 7.87 0.32 15.53
N GLU A 57 9.06 0.79 15.92
CA GLU A 57 10.31 0.46 15.22
C GLU A 57 10.58 -1.05 15.18
N ARG A 58 10.38 -1.74 16.31
CA ARG A 58 10.55 -3.21 16.37
C ARG A 58 9.47 -3.93 15.55
N PHE A 59 8.22 -3.48 15.64
CA PHE A 59 7.10 -4.04 14.89
C PHE A 59 7.30 -3.90 13.38
N LEU A 60 7.71 -2.73 12.89
CA LEU A 60 7.98 -2.51 11.47
C LEU A 60 9.19 -3.31 10.97
N ARG A 61 10.21 -3.51 11.81
CA ARG A 61 11.33 -4.41 11.49
C ARG A 61 10.86 -5.85 11.34
N TRP A 62 10.09 -6.35 12.30
CA TRP A 62 9.47 -7.68 12.25
C TRP A 62 8.53 -7.82 11.03
N ARG A 63 7.73 -6.79 10.74
CA ARG A 63 6.86 -6.76 9.56
C ARG A 63 7.67 -7.02 8.30
N ARG A 64 8.77 -6.30 8.13
CA ARG A 64 9.67 -6.42 6.97
C ARG A 64 10.35 -7.77 6.87
N GLU A 65 10.87 -8.27 7.98
CA GLU A 65 11.76 -9.45 7.99
C GLU A 65 10.99 -10.77 8.07
N GLU A 66 9.79 -10.78 8.67
CA GLU A 66 9.03 -12.01 8.92
C GLU A 66 7.62 -12.02 8.34
N LEU A 67 6.86 -10.90 8.37
CA LEU A 67 5.45 -10.89 7.92
C LEU A 67 5.32 -10.71 6.41
N LEU A 68 5.98 -9.70 5.84
CA LEU A 68 5.90 -9.39 4.41
C LEU A 68 6.32 -10.55 3.50
N PRO A 69 7.40 -11.31 3.79
CA PRO A 69 7.82 -12.43 2.94
C PRO A 69 6.79 -13.58 2.85
N ARG A 70 5.94 -13.75 3.86
CA ARG A 70 4.95 -14.85 3.92
C ARG A 70 3.53 -14.40 3.58
N LEU A 71 3.23 -13.11 3.76
CA LEU A 71 1.93 -12.53 3.49
C LEU A 71 2.15 -11.13 2.91
N PRO A 72 2.13 -10.96 1.58
CA PRO A 72 2.14 -9.65 0.95
C PRO A 72 0.93 -8.82 1.40
N HIS A 73 1.17 -7.57 1.83
CA HIS A 73 0.12 -6.66 2.30
C HIS A 73 0.63 -5.21 2.30
N ASP A 74 -0.29 -4.26 2.15
CA ASP A 74 0.03 -2.84 1.96
C ASP A 74 0.45 -2.15 3.27
N ASN A 75 -0.19 -2.53 4.38
CA ASN A 75 -0.02 -1.94 5.70
C ASN A 75 -0.28 -2.95 6.82
N ALA A 76 0.41 -2.83 7.96
CA ALA A 76 0.10 -3.62 9.15
C ALA A 76 -0.09 -2.74 10.38
N GLN A 77 -1.11 -3.06 11.18
CA GLN A 77 -1.42 -2.36 12.43
C GLN A 77 -1.30 -3.33 13.61
N LEU A 78 -0.49 -2.97 14.60
CA LEU A 78 -0.35 -3.73 15.84
C LEU A 78 -1.36 -3.22 16.88
N LEU A 79 -2.29 -4.07 17.29
CA LEU A 79 -3.16 -3.84 18.44
C LEU A 79 -2.52 -4.43 19.69
N THR A 80 -2.32 -3.61 20.73
CA THR A 80 -1.70 -4.05 21.99
C THR A 80 -2.54 -3.68 23.20
N GLY A 81 -2.54 -4.56 24.22
CA GLY A 81 -3.10 -4.24 25.54
C GLY A 81 -2.12 -3.53 26.48
N ALA A 82 -0.89 -3.26 26.02
CA ALA A 82 0.10 -2.51 26.80
C ALA A 82 -0.22 -1.02 26.83
N HIS A 83 0.22 -0.35 27.89
CA HIS A 83 0.16 1.10 28.04
C HIS A 83 1.46 1.73 27.55
N PHE A 84 1.38 2.87 26.86
CA PHE A 84 2.56 3.65 26.46
C PHE A 84 2.66 4.94 27.27
N ASP A 85 3.89 5.33 27.60
CA ASP A 85 4.20 6.50 28.43
C ASP A 85 4.47 7.76 27.59
N ASP A 86 4.80 7.58 26.30
CA ASP A 86 5.26 8.62 25.37
C ASP A 86 4.15 9.12 24.41
N VAL A 87 2.99 8.47 24.38
CA VAL A 87 1.83 8.85 23.54
C VAL A 87 0.51 8.52 24.24
N SER A 88 -0.57 9.17 23.79
CA SER A 88 -1.89 8.96 24.39
C SER A 88 -2.53 7.62 24.03
N VAL A 89 -2.45 7.17 22.77
CA VAL A 89 -3.19 5.98 22.29
C VAL A 89 -2.47 5.13 21.24
N GLY A 90 -1.47 5.64 20.55
CA GLY A 90 -0.83 4.95 19.43
C GLY A 90 0.28 5.76 18.80
N MET A 91 0.97 5.16 17.84
CA MET A 91 2.01 5.82 17.05
C MET A 91 2.11 5.19 15.65
N SER A 92 2.46 6.01 14.66
CA SER A 92 2.64 5.59 13.27
C SER A 92 3.78 6.34 12.59
N THR A 93 3.85 6.23 11.27
CA THR A 93 4.79 6.96 10.41
C THR A 93 4.02 7.74 9.35
N GLN A 94 4.54 8.89 8.95
CA GLN A 94 3.89 9.81 8.02
C GLN A 94 4.11 9.38 6.56
N GLY A 95 3.03 9.33 5.78
CA GLY A 95 3.09 9.14 4.32
C GLY A 95 3.87 7.90 3.91
N SER A 96 3.69 6.82 4.68
CA SER A 96 4.48 5.61 4.62
C SER A 96 3.77 4.43 3.97
N ILE A 97 2.51 4.59 3.57
CA ILE A 97 1.73 3.56 2.89
C ILE A 97 2.53 2.97 1.71
N CYS A 98 2.42 1.65 1.51
CA CYS A 98 3.21 0.87 0.54
C CYS A 98 4.71 0.71 0.83
N SER A 99 5.28 1.46 1.79
CA SER A 99 6.67 1.25 2.18
C SER A 99 6.85 -0.12 2.85
N SER A 100 7.83 -0.89 2.37
CA SER A 100 8.22 -2.16 2.98
C SER A 100 8.78 -2.01 4.40
N THR A 101 9.33 -0.84 4.74
CA THR A 101 9.99 -0.57 6.02
C THR A 101 9.15 0.29 6.96
N ARG A 102 8.21 1.09 6.45
CA ARG A 102 7.51 2.11 7.24
C ARG A 102 5.99 1.93 7.31
N SER A 103 5.37 1.20 6.38
CA SER A 103 3.90 1.12 6.29
C SER A 103 3.29 0.34 7.46
N GLY A 104 2.91 1.05 8.52
CA GLY A 104 2.23 0.49 9.67
C GLY A 104 2.15 1.44 10.86
N GLY A 105 1.47 0.97 11.90
CA GLY A 105 1.23 1.69 13.14
C GLY A 105 1.06 0.74 14.33
N VAL A 106 1.12 1.31 15.54
CA VAL A 106 0.80 0.63 16.80
C VAL A 106 -0.34 1.38 17.48
N SER A 107 -1.31 0.65 18.01
CA SER A 107 -2.50 1.21 18.67
C SER A 107 -2.80 0.44 19.95
N MET A 108 -3.07 1.17 21.03
CA MET A 108 -3.55 0.59 22.28
C MET A 108 -5.02 0.15 22.12
N ASP A 109 -5.35 -1.03 22.66
CA ASP A 109 -6.71 -1.51 22.81
C ASP A 109 -7.33 -0.94 24.11
N HIS A 110 -7.40 0.39 24.18
CA HIS A 110 -7.61 1.16 25.42
C HIS A 110 -9.06 1.31 25.87
N SER A 111 -10.03 0.82 25.08
CA SER A 111 -11.45 0.94 25.38
C SER A 111 -12.22 -0.31 25.00
N VAL A 112 -13.23 -0.70 25.78
CA VAL A 112 -14.12 -1.82 25.41
C VAL A 112 -14.91 -1.54 24.13
N SER A 113 -15.14 -0.26 23.80
CA SER A 113 -15.86 0.17 22.61
C SER A 113 -15.02 -0.06 21.35
N VAL A 114 -15.55 -0.86 20.42
CA VAL A 114 -14.94 -1.08 19.09
C VAL A 114 -14.75 0.24 18.35
N LEU A 115 -15.73 1.14 18.44
CA LEU A 115 -15.70 2.43 17.75
C LEU A 115 -14.51 3.30 18.17
N VAL A 116 -14.15 3.28 19.46
CA VAL A 116 -13.06 4.09 20.00
C VAL A 116 -11.70 3.57 19.50
N VAL A 117 -11.52 2.26 19.54
CA VAL A 117 -10.26 1.63 19.08
C VAL A 117 -10.16 1.70 17.55
N ALA A 118 -11.27 1.53 16.82
CA ALA A 118 -11.32 1.72 15.37
C ALA A 118 -10.95 3.16 14.96
N SER A 119 -11.44 4.17 15.68
CA SER A 119 -11.04 5.57 15.46
C SER A 119 -9.54 5.77 15.67
N THR A 120 -8.97 5.11 16.69
CA THR A 120 -7.52 5.14 16.95
C THR A 120 -6.73 4.49 15.82
N VAL A 121 -7.12 3.31 15.35
CA VAL A 121 -6.48 2.62 14.22
C VAL A 121 -6.63 3.44 12.93
N ALA A 122 -7.80 4.03 12.70
CA ALA A 122 -8.05 4.87 11.52
C ALA A 122 -7.19 6.14 11.54
N HIS A 123 -6.96 6.75 12.71
CA HIS A 123 -6.03 7.87 12.89
C HIS A 123 -4.61 7.47 12.48
N GLN A 124 -4.10 6.34 13.01
CA GLN A 124 -2.75 5.86 12.70
C GLN A 124 -2.58 5.45 11.23
N LEU A 125 -3.60 4.85 10.63
CA LEU A 125 -3.63 4.57 9.19
C LEU A 125 -3.72 5.86 8.35
N GLY A 126 -4.42 6.88 8.84
CA GLY A 126 -4.49 8.21 8.24
C GLY A 126 -3.12 8.87 8.11
N HIS A 127 -2.29 8.79 9.16
CA HIS A 127 -0.88 9.21 9.09
C HIS A 127 -0.09 8.43 8.04
N ASN A 128 -0.23 7.10 7.97
CA ASN A 128 0.41 6.30 6.93
C ASN A 128 0.00 6.75 5.52
N LEU A 129 -1.25 7.18 5.35
CA LEU A 129 -1.80 7.75 4.11
C LEU A 129 -1.41 9.22 3.86
N GLY A 130 -0.65 9.84 4.77
CA GLY A 130 -0.11 11.18 4.61
C GLY A 130 -0.97 12.30 5.20
N MET A 131 -2.03 11.99 5.94
CA MET A 131 -2.84 12.97 6.65
C MET A 131 -2.09 13.52 7.86
N SER A 132 -2.17 14.83 8.10
CA SER A 132 -1.63 15.45 9.33
C SER A 132 -2.77 15.77 10.31
N HIS A 133 -2.41 16.12 11.56
CA HIS A 133 -3.41 16.51 12.54
C HIS A 133 -4.26 17.71 12.08
N ASP A 134 -5.55 17.65 12.42
CA ASP A 134 -6.47 18.76 12.26
C ASP A 134 -6.14 19.87 13.25
N SER A 135 -6.13 21.12 12.77
CA SER A 135 -5.85 22.27 13.64
C SER A 135 -6.69 23.49 13.29
N THR A 136 -6.93 24.34 14.28
CA THR A 136 -7.66 25.60 14.11
C THR A 136 -6.98 26.53 13.10
N ARG A 137 -5.64 26.49 13.00
CA ARG A 137 -4.85 27.26 12.01
C ARG A 137 -5.14 26.85 10.57
N ARG A 138 -5.47 25.57 10.34
CA ARG A 138 -5.80 25.04 9.02
C ARG A 138 -7.29 25.17 8.68
N SER A 139 -8.11 25.63 9.63
CA SER A 139 -9.57 25.76 9.48
C SER A 139 -10.22 24.46 8.99
N CYS A 140 -9.82 23.35 9.61
CA CYS A 140 -10.33 22.02 9.28
C CYS A 140 -11.72 21.81 9.86
N ASP A 141 -12.59 21.20 9.05
CA ASP A 141 -13.98 20.92 9.39
C ASP A 141 -14.32 19.47 8.99
N CYS A 142 -14.97 18.74 9.90
CA CYS A 142 -15.44 17.36 9.70
C CYS A 142 -16.97 17.23 9.79
N GLY A 143 -17.69 18.36 9.65
CA GLY A 143 -19.14 18.42 9.48
C GLY A 143 -19.92 18.53 10.81
N GLU A 144 -21.05 19.23 10.75
CA GLU A 144 -21.89 19.58 11.91
C GLU A 144 -22.73 18.41 12.49
N LEU A 145 -22.76 17.23 11.86
CA LEU A 145 -23.71 16.16 12.24
C LEU A 145 -23.48 15.58 13.64
N TRP A 146 -22.34 15.87 14.27
CA TRP A 146 -22.02 15.40 15.63
C TRP A 146 -21.30 16.51 16.42
N HIS A 147 -22.04 17.54 16.85
CA HIS A 147 -21.50 18.72 17.57
C HIS A 147 -20.59 18.42 18.78
N ASP A 148 -20.63 17.19 19.33
CA ASP A 148 -19.80 16.76 20.48
C ASP A 148 -18.67 15.76 20.11
N ARG A 149 -18.53 15.35 18.85
CA ARG A 149 -17.52 14.37 18.42
C ARG A 149 -16.56 14.99 17.42
N GLY A 150 -15.27 14.96 17.74
CA GLY A 150 -14.21 15.57 16.94
C GLY A 150 -13.94 14.85 15.61
N CYS A 151 -12.90 15.30 14.91
CA CYS A 151 -12.43 14.67 13.69
C CYS A 151 -11.47 13.51 13.99
N ILE A 152 -11.40 12.50 13.11
CA ILE A 152 -10.50 11.35 13.30
C ILE A 152 -9.06 11.82 13.46
N MET A 153 -8.60 12.77 12.64
CA MET A 153 -7.24 13.33 12.69
C MET A 153 -7.07 14.45 13.72
N ALA A 154 -8.01 14.68 14.62
CA ALA A 154 -7.76 15.55 15.77
C ALA A 154 -6.75 14.88 16.73
N SER A 155 -5.94 15.66 17.44
CA SER A 155 -4.99 15.12 18.40
C SER A 155 -5.70 14.20 19.42
N PRO A 156 -5.29 12.93 19.57
CA PRO A 156 -6.05 11.96 20.34
C PRO A 156 -6.13 12.28 21.83
N THR A 157 -7.34 12.29 22.41
CA THR A 157 -7.54 12.46 23.87
C THR A 157 -7.63 11.13 24.63
N GLY A 158 -7.73 10.01 23.92
CA GLY A 158 -7.98 8.67 24.48
C GLY A 158 -9.40 8.43 25.00
N LEU A 159 -10.27 9.45 25.05
CA LEU A 159 -11.61 9.34 25.63
C LEU A 159 -12.71 9.50 24.59
N THR A 160 -12.63 10.54 23.76
CA THR A 160 -13.64 10.88 22.76
C THR A 160 -13.11 10.59 21.36
N PRO A 161 -13.66 9.59 20.65
CA PRO A 161 -13.19 9.27 19.31
C PRO A 161 -13.72 10.29 18.32
N GLY A 162 -12.88 10.64 17.34
CA GLY A 162 -13.36 11.26 16.12
C GLY A 162 -13.99 10.21 15.21
N LEU A 163 -15.06 10.57 14.49
CA LEU A 163 -15.83 9.61 13.68
C LEU A 163 -15.86 9.93 12.18
N SER A 164 -15.35 11.10 11.81
CA SER A 164 -15.27 11.55 10.43
C SER A 164 -13.91 12.17 10.17
N PHE A 165 -13.38 11.96 8.97
CA PHE A 165 -12.24 12.71 8.47
C PHE A 165 -12.66 14.14 8.11
N SER A 166 -11.74 15.09 8.26
CA SER A 166 -12.00 16.49 7.91
C SER A 166 -11.76 16.76 6.42
N ASN A 167 -12.22 17.92 5.96
CA ASN A 167 -11.86 18.46 4.65
C ASN A 167 -10.34 18.66 4.47
N CYS A 168 -9.57 18.82 5.55
CA CYS A 168 -8.11 18.88 5.51
C CYS A 168 -7.52 17.49 5.28
N SER A 169 -8.04 16.47 5.97
CA SER A 169 -7.59 15.08 5.82
C SER A 169 -7.81 14.59 4.38
N GLN A 170 -8.95 14.92 3.78
CA GLN A 170 -9.24 14.60 2.37
C GLN A 170 -8.21 15.24 1.43
N LYS A 171 -7.92 16.54 1.60
CA LYS A 171 -6.91 17.25 0.79
C LYS A 171 -5.49 16.70 0.98
N ASP A 172 -5.16 16.25 2.18
CA ASP A 172 -3.85 15.67 2.47
C ASP A 172 -3.69 14.29 1.81
N LEU A 173 -4.75 13.47 1.81
CA LEU A 173 -4.80 12.21 1.07
C LEU A 173 -4.66 12.44 -0.44
N GLU A 174 -5.48 13.32 -1.02
CA GLU A 174 -5.42 13.65 -2.46
C GLU A 174 -4.02 14.10 -2.88
N ARG A 175 -3.40 14.98 -2.08
CA ARG A 175 -2.03 15.45 -2.35
C ARG A 175 -0.99 14.33 -2.23
N SER A 176 -1.19 13.40 -1.30
CA SER A 176 -0.28 12.26 -1.12
C SER A 176 -0.35 11.34 -2.33
N LEU A 177 -1.55 10.98 -2.77
CA LEU A 177 -1.76 10.15 -3.97
C LEU A 177 -1.20 10.81 -5.23
N GLN A 178 -1.52 12.08 -5.48
CA GLN A 178 -1.03 12.84 -6.63
C GLN A 178 0.51 12.93 -6.74
N ARG A 179 1.23 12.68 -5.64
CA ARG A 179 2.70 12.68 -5.59
C ARG A 179 3.31 11.29 -5.80
N GLY A 180 2.50 10.28 -6.10
CA GLY A 180 2.92 8.90 -6.29
C GLY A 180 2.99 8.06 -5.00
N LEU A 181 2.54 8.59 -3.85
CA LEU A 181 2.35 7.74 -2.66
C LEU A 181 1.12 6.86 -2.89
N GLY A 182 1.10 5.66 -2.29
CA GLY A 182 -0.05 4.76 -2.39
C GLY A 182 -0.11 3.91 -3.65
N TRP A 183 1.02 3.70 -4.34
CA TRP A 183 1.09 2.86 -5.56
C TRP A 183 0.55 1.43 -5.38
N CYS A 184 0.62 0.86 -4.17
CA CYS A 184 0.07 -0.45 -3.82
C CYS A 184 -1.43 -0.45 -3.49
N LEU A 185 -2.12 0.70 -3.55
CA LEU A 185 -3.53 0.78 -3.14
C LEU A 185 -4.50 0.52 -4.28
N SER A 186 -4.02 0.37 -5.51
CA SER A 186 -4.85 0.13 -6.69
C SER A 186 -5.12 -1.35 -6.96
N ASN A 187 -4.45 -2.27 -6.25
CA ASN A 187 -4.76 -3.70 -6.35
C ASN A 187 -5.99 -4.05 -5.52
N VAL A 188 -7.06 -4.43 -6.19
CA VAL A 188 -8.22 -5.04 -5.52
C VAL A 188 -7.83 -6.44 -5.03
N PRO A 189 -8.00 -6.76 -3.73
CA PRO A 189 -7.69 -8.08 -3.21
C PRO A 189 -8.53 -9.18 -3.88
N GLU A 190 -7.90 -10.33 -4.11
CA GLU A 190 -8.60 -11.52 -4.61
C GLU A 190 -9.61 -12.03 -3.57
N PRO A 191 -10.78 -12.54 -3.98
CA PRO A 191 -11.82 -12.99 -3.06
C PRO A 191 -11.32 -14.00 -2.01
N GLN A 192 -10.42 -14.91 -2.38
CA GLN A 192 -9.92 -15.94 -1.46
C GLN A 192 -8.90 -15.41 -0.44
N SER A 193 -8.43 -14.18 -0.62
CA SER A 193 -7.44 -13.55 0.26
C SER A 193 -8.05 -12.80 1.44
N LEU A 194 -9.36 -12.51 1.39
CA LEU A 194 -10.06 -11.77 2.43
C LEU A 194 -10.29 -12.62 3.68
N ALA A 195 -10.10 -12.02 4.84
CA ALA A 195 -10.33 -12.65 6.13
C ALA A 195 -11.78 -12.41 6.59
N GLY A 196 -12.50 -13.50 6.88
CA GLY A 196 -13.86 -13.41 7.38
C GLY A 196 -14.76 -14.50 6.81
N THR A 197 -16.06 -14.30 6.94
CA THR A 197 -17.08 -15.10 6.27
C THR A 197 -17.73 -14.24 5.19
N PRO A 198 -17.91 -14.76 3.95
CA PRO A 198 -18.52 -14.02 2.85
C PRO A 198 -19.86 -13.38 3.24
N SER A 199 -20.05 -12.11 2.88
CA SER A 199 -21.23 -11.33 3.26
C SER A 199 -21.65 -10.34 2.18
N CYS A 200 -22.57 -10.78 1.33
CA CYS A 200 -23.18 -9.95 0.30
C CYS A 200 -23.71 -8.60 0.82
N GLY A 201 -23.30 -7.52 0.15
CA GLY A 201 -23.68 -6.14 0.40
C GLY A 201 -22.64 -5.36 1.20
N ASN A 202 -21.41 -5.86 1.32
CA ASN A 202 -20.29 -5.18 2.01
C ASN A 202 -19.31 -4.53 1.01
N SER A 203 -19.63 -4.55 -0.28
CA SER A 203 -18.82 -3.99 -1.37
C SER A 203 -17.43 -4.61 -1.49
N PHE A 204 -17.24 -5.84 -1.03
CA PHE A 204 -16.05 -6.65 -1.31
C PHE A 204 -16.48 -7.88 -2.10
N LEU A 205 -15.78 -8.19 -3.18
CA LEU A 205 -16.04 -9.41 -3.92
C LEU A 205 -15.49 -10.61 -3.13
N GLU A 206 -16.36 -11.45 -2.60
CA GLU A 206 -15.99 -12.61 -1.79
C GLU A 206 -16.32 -13.96 -2.48
N PRO A 207 -15.77 -15.09 -2.00
CA PRO A 207 -16.03 -16.39 -2.62
C PRO A 207 -17.53 -16.74 -2.66
N GLY A 208 -18.06 -16.90 -3.88
CA GLY A 208 -19.47 -17.19 -4.13
C GLY A 208 -20.23 -16.03 -4.78
N GLU A 209 -19.63 -14.85 -4.85
CA GLU A 209 -20.20 -13.64 -5.44
C GLU A 209 -19.59 -13.38 -6.83
N SER A 210 -20.34 -12.69 -7.70
CA SER A 210 -19.83 -12.21 -8.99
C SER A 210 -19.86 -10.69 -9.14
N CYS A 211 -20.46 -10.00 -8.16
CA CYS A 211 -20.42 -8.55 -7.99
C CYS A 211 -20.88 -8.21 -6.56
N ASP A 212 -20.45 -7.08 -6.00
CA ASP A 212 -21.01 -6.53 -4.75
C ASP A 212 -20.99 -4.99 -4.82
N CYS A 213 -22.17 -4.40 -4.97
CA CYS A 213 -22.39 -2.95 -5.05
C CYS A 213 -22.87 -2.35 -3.71
N GLY A 214 -22.67 -3.06 -2.60
CA GLY A 214 -23.11 -2.64 -1.27
C GLY A 214 -24.56 -3.00 -0.97
N LEU A 215 -25.13 -2.33 0.04
CA LEU A 215 -26.50 -2.57 0.49
C LEU A 215 -27.52 -2.27 -0.62
N SER A 216 -28.61 -3.02 -0.66
CA SER A 216 -29.66 -2.84 -1.69
C SER A 216 -30.27 -1.43 -1.79
N ILE A 217 -30.19 -0.63 -0.72
CA ILE A 217 -30.67 0.77 -0.71
C ILE A 217 -29.64 1.76 -1.29
N GLU A 218 -28.36 1.38 -1.31
CA GLU A 218 -27.23 2.18 -1.75
C GLU A 218 -26.74 1.78 -3.14
N CYS A 219 -26.93 0.52 -3.54
CA CYS A 219 -26.49 0.00 -4.82
C CYS A 219 -27.13 0.74 -5.99
N ARG A 220 -26.29 1.31 -6.84
CA ARG A 220 -26.68 1.99 -8.09
C ARG A 220 -26.23 1.26 -9.34
N ASP A 221 -25.54 0.13 -9.18
CA ASP A 221 -25.00 -0.67 -10.27
C ASP A 221 -26.13 -1.45 -10.98
N PRO A 222 -26.46 -1.12 -12.25
CA PRO A 222 -27.48 -1.86 -12.99
C PRO A 222 -27.03 -3.27 -13.41
N CYS A 223 -25.72 -3.56 -13.34
CA CYS A 223 -25.14 -4.84 -13.72
C CYS A 223 -25.14 -5.84 -12.57
N CYS A 224 -25.41 -5.40 -11.33
CA CYS A 224 -25.35 -6.22 -10.13
C CYS A 224 -26.71 -6.37 -9.46
N ASN A 225 -27.09 -7.61 -9.12
CA ASN A 225 -28.21 -7.86 -8.22
C ASN A 225 -27.74 -7.80 -6.77
N SER A 226 -27.97 -6.66 -6.12
CA SER A 226 -27.57 -6.37 -4.73
C SER A 226 -28.14 -7.34 -3.67
N SER A 227 -29.22 -8.07 -3.99
CA SER A 227 -29.81 -9.03 -3.04
C SER A 227 -29.13 -10.40 -3.09
N THR A 228 -28.44 -10.72 -4.20
CA THR A 228 -27.79 -12.02 -4.41
C THR A 228 -26.28 -11.91 -4.62
N CYS A 229 -25.76 -10.70 -4.80
CA CYS A 229 -24.38 -10.42 -5.19
C CYS A 229 -23.97 -11.22 -6.43
N GLN A 230 -24.88 -11.23 -7.41
CA GLN A 230 -24.69 -11.88 -8.71
C GLN A 230 -24.90 -10.89 -9.84
N LEU A 231 -24.09 -11.03 -10.88
CA LEU A 231 -24.27 -10.30 -12.13
C LEU A 231 -25.65 -10.61 -12.73
N VAL A 232 -26.27 -9.58 -13.29
CA VAL A 232 -27.54 -9.74 -14.02
C VAL A 232 -27.30 -10.54 -15.32
N PRO A 233 -28.31 -11.23 -15.86
CA PRO A 233 -28.14 -12.00 -17.08
C PRO A 233 -27.59 -11.16 -18.25
N GLY A 234 -26.47 -11.60 -18.82
CA GLY A 234 -25.79 -10.92 -19.93
C GLY A 234 -24.70 -9.93 -19.51
N ALA A 235 -24.56 -9.62 -18.22
CA ALA A 235 -23.44 -8.82 -17.71
C ALA A 235 -22.16 -9.66 -17.57
N GLU A 236 -21.03 -9.08 -17.95
CA GLU A 236 -19.68 -9.64 -17.78
C GLU A 236 -18.92 -8.99 -16.62
N CYS A 237 -19.35 -7.80 -16.18
CA CYS A 237 -18.68 -6.97 -15.18
C CYS A 237 -19.69 -6.08 -14.43
N SER A 238 -19.26 -5.55 -13.28
CA SER A 238 -20.02 -4.54 -12.51
C SER A 238 -19.83 -3.16 -13.15
N ALA A 239 -20.85 -2.29 -13.13
CA ALA A 239 -20.72 -0.96 -13.73
C ALA A 239 -19.68 -0.06 -13.04
N GLU A 240 -19.31 -0.37 -11.79
CA GLU A 240 -18.33 0.40 -11.02
C GLU A 240 -16.87 -0.01 -11.34
N ASP A 241 -16.69 -1.12 -12.06
CA ASP A 241 -15.37 -1.61 -12.46
C ASP A 241 -14.71 -0.70 -13.52
N ALA A 242 -13.43 -0.38 -13.33
CA ALA A 242 -12.68 0.54 -14.19
C ALA A 242 -12.59 0.10 -15.67
N CYS A 243 -12.58 -1.21 -15.93
CA CYS A 243 -12.58 -1.78 -17.28
C CYS A 243 -13.94 -2.31 -17.72
N CYS A 244 -15.04 -1.79 -17.14
CA CYS A 244 -16.40 -2.09 -17.56
C CYS A 244 -17.04 -0.92 -18.32
N GLN A 245 -17.86 -1.24 -19.31
CA GLN A 245 -18.74 -0.30 -19.99
C GLN A 245 -20.04 -1.02 -20.38
N ASP A 246 -21.18 -0.47 -19.97
CA ASP A 246 -22.50 -1.03 -20.30
C ASP A 246 -22.62 -2.53 -19.94
N CYS A 247 -22.10 -2.90 -18.76
CA CYS A 247 -22.01 -4.28 -18.27
C CYS A 247 -21.16 -5.24 -19.14
N GLN A 248 -20.32 -4.72 -20.04
CA GLN A 248 -19.40 -5.48 -20.89
C GLN A 248 -17.96 -5.07 -20.66
N LEU A 249 -17.01 -5.99 -20.87
CA LEU A 249 -15.60 -5.68 -20.75
C LEU A 249 -15.14 -4.68 -21.82
N ARG A 250 -14.36 -3.69 -21.40
CA ARG A 250 -13.69 -2.76 -22.32
C ARG A 250 -12.64 -3.49 -23.14
N ALA A 251 -12.48 -3.07 -24.40
CA ALA A 251 -11.46 -3.63 -25.27
C ALA A 251 -10.03 -3.37 -24.74
N ALA A 252 -9.12 -4.30 -25.05
CA ALA A 252 -7.71 -4.18 -24.70
C ALA A 252 -7.12 -2.86 -25.21
N GLY A 253 -6.34 -2.17 -24.37
CA GLY A 253 -5.72 -0.88 -24.70
C GLY A 253 -6.57 0.35 -24.36
N HIS A 254 -7.75 0.16 -23.77
CA HIS A 254 -8.48 1.26 -23.14
C HIS A 254 -7.74 1.71 -21.87
N GLN A 255 -7.38 2.98 -21.77
CA GLN A 255 -6.67 3.51 -20.60
C GLN A 255 -7.64 3.62 -19.41
N CYS A 256 -7.42 2.81 -18.38
CA CYS A 256 -8.27 2.78 -17.18
C CYS A 256 -7.71 3.62 -16.02
N ARG A 257 -6.40 3.91 -16.04
CA ARG A 257 -5.77 4.81 -15.08
C ARG A 257 -4.77 5.72 -15.78
N GLU A 258 -4.79 7.00 -15.42
CA GLU A 258 -3.82 7.99 -15.87
C GLU A 258 -2.58 7.98 -14.98
N ALA A 259 -1.42 8.32 -15.56
CA ALA A 259 -0.19 8.49 -14.81
C ALA A 259 -0.27 9.73 -13.91
N GLN A 260 0.05 9.56 -12.63
CA GLN A 260 0.11 10.61 -11.62
C GLN A 260 1.55 11.13 -11.47
N GLY A 261 1.94 12.01 -12.39
CA GLY A 261 3.26 12.63 -12.41
C GLY A 261 4.29 11.86 -13.23
N GLU A 262 5.55 12.30 -13.20
CA GLU A 262 6.60 11.80 -14.09
C GLU A 262 7.22 10.45 -13.67
N CYS A 263 6.95 9.99 -12.45
CA CYS A 263 7.46 8.73 -11.92
C CYS A 263 6.40 7.60 -11.90
N ASP A 264 5.21 7.87 -12.43
CA ASP A 264 4.09 6.94 -12.50
C ASP A 264 3.82 6.54 -13.96
N LEU A 265 3.17 5.40 -14.19
CA LEU A 265 2.85 4.90 -15.53
C LEU A 265 1.32 4.81 -15.70
N PRO A 266 0.78 4.99 -16.91
CA PRO A 266 -0.65 4.78 -17.17
C PRO A 266 -0.97 3.28 -17.29
N GLU A 267 -2.20 2.86 -17.00
CA GLU A 267 -2.61 1.46 -17.15
C GLU A 267 -3.74 1.33 -18.16
N PHE A 268 -3.72 0.19 -18.83
CA PHE A 268 -4.62 -0.13 -19.92
C PHE A 268 -5.35 -1.44 -19.63
N CYS A 269 -6.66 -1.47 -19.85
CA CYS A 269 -7.47 -2.68 -19.79
C CYS A 269 -6.86 -3.74 -20.71
N ASP A 270 -6.89 -4.99 -20.26
CA ASP A 270 -6.37 -6.14 -21.02
C ASP A 270 -7.44 -6.80 -21.89
N GLY A 271 -8.70 -6.38 -21.74
CA GLY A 271 -9.87 -6.95 -22.43
C GLY A 271 -10.33 -8.30 -21.89
N LEU A 272 -9.81 -8.74 -20.74
CA LEU A 272 -10.10 -10.03 -20.11
C LEU A 272 -10.57 -9.88 -18.66
N SER A 273 -10.15 -8.81 -17.99
CA SER A 273 -10.48 -8.49 -16.61
C SER A 273 -11.37 -7.24 -16.54
N PRO A 274 -12.36 -7.20 -15.64
CA PRO A 274 -13.13 -5.98 -15.36
C PRO A 274 -12.30 -4.97 -14.56
N HIS A 275 -11.29 -5.41 -13.84
CA HIS A 275 -10.41 -4.52 -13.06
C HIS A 275 -9.25 -4.01 -13.90
N CYS A 276 -8.87 -2.75 -13.66
CA CYS A 276 -7.65 -2.17 -14.21
C CYS A 276 -6.43 -2.95 -13.69
N PRO A 277 -5.38 -3.18 -14.50
CA PRO A 277 -4.16 -3.82 -14.01
C PRO A 277 -3.56 -3.11 -12.79
N PRO A 278 -2.79 -3.82 -11.95
CA PRO A 278 -2.12 -3.21 -10.81
C PRO A 278 -1.26 -2.02 -11.21
N ASN A 279 -1.31 -0.97 -10.38
CA ASN A 279 -0.53 0.25 -10.58
C ASN A 279 0.97 -0.10 -10.66
N SER A 280 1.56 0.28 -11.79
CA SER A 280 2.99 0.18 -12.05
C SER A 280 3.60 1.57 -12.11
N PHE A 281 4.83 1.70 -11.65
CA PHE A 281 5.53 2.97 -11.66
C PHE A 281 6.92 2.85 -12.26
N VAL A 282 7.51 3.99 -12.62
CA VAL A 282 8.84 4.06 -13.22
C VAL A 282 9.86 3.49 -12.25
N GLN A 283 10.76 2.65 -12.76
CA GLN A 283 11.82 2.01 -11.97
C GLN A 283 12.59 3.02 -11.10
N ASP A 284 12.86 2.61 -9.85
CA ASP A 284 13.61 3.42 -8.90
C ASP A 284 14.98 3.85 -9.45
N GLY A 285 15.36 5.10 -9.17
CA GLY A 285 16.62 5.70 -9.62
C GLY A 285 16.57 6.42 -10.97
N GLN A 286 15.42 6.40 -11.68
CA GLN A 286 15.25 7.23 -12.88
C GLN A 286 15.22 8.73 -12.52
N PRO A 287 15.82 9.62 -13.33
CA PRO A 287 15.83 11.05 -13.03
C PRO A 287 14.45 11.68 -13.19
N CYS A 288 14.08 12.53 -12.25
CA CYS A 288 12.83 13.30 -12.23
C CYS A 288 13.12 14.76 -11.83
N ALA A 289 12.09 15.62 -11.87
CA ALA A 289 12.17 17.05 -11.60
C ALA A 289 13.27 17.75 -12.42
N ARG A 290 13.35 17.45 -13.73
CA ARG A 290 14.41 17.93 -14.64
C ARG A 290 15.82 17.50 -14.23
N GLY A 291 15.96 16.32 -13.62
CA GLY A 291 17.23 15.75 -13.17
C GLY A 291 17.71 16.24 -11.80
N HIS A 292 16.86 16.96 -11.06
CA HIS A 292 17.17 17.39 -9.69
C HIS A 292 16.74 16.39 -8.61
N ALA A 293 15.97 15.36 -8.98
CA ALA A 293 15.54 14.29 -8.10
C ALA A 293 15.55 12.95 -8.83
N LEU A 294 15.19 11.89 -8.09
CA LEU A 294 15.09 10.52 -8.59
C LEU A 294 13.71 9.97 -8.26
N CYS A 295 13.16 9.17 -9.16
CA CYS A 295 11.98 8.36 -8.89
C CYS A 295 12.30 7.32 -7.84
N TYR A 296 11.42 7.20 -6.85
CA TYR A 296 11.51 6.17 -5.82
C TYR A 296 10.11 5.81 -5.35
N ALA A 297 9.75 4.53 -5.47
CA ALA A 297 8.43 4.01 -5.11
C ALA A 297 7.29 4.84 -5.74
N GLY A 298 7.43 5.19 -7.02
CA GLY A 298 6.46 5.98 -7.79
C GLY A 298 6.45 7.48 -7.51
N ALA A 299 7.20 7.97 -6.52
CA ALA A 299 7.23 9.38 -6.15
C ALA A 299 8.49 10.10 -6.64
N CYS A 300 8.33 11.37 -7.01
CA CYS A 300 9.45 12.30 -7.25
C CYS A 300 9.60 13.27 -6.06
N ALA A 301 10.43 12.90 -5.08
CA ALA A 301 10.62 13.69 -3.86
C ALA A 301 11.80 14.66 -3.96
N THR A 302 11.57 15.93 -3.59
CA THR A 302 12.63 16.95 -3.44
C THR A 302 12.54 17.58 -2.04
N HIS A 303 13.63 18.15 -1.52
CA HIS A 303 13.56 18.92 -0.27
C HIS A 303 12.59 20.09 -0.37
N ALA A 304 12.51 20.74 -1.54
CA ALA A 304 11.60 21.86 -1.78
C ALA A 304 10.13 21.43 -1.73
N SER A 305 9.75 20.35 -2.43
CA SER A 305 8.37 19.87 -2.45
C SER A 305 7.90 19.36 -1.08
N GLN A 306 8.81 18.84 -0.26
CA GLN A 306 8.54 18.45 1.13
C GLN A 306 8.35 19.67 2.03
N CYS A 307 9.22 20.70 1.94
CA CYS A 307 9.06 21.93 2.72
C CYS A 307 7.74 22.64 2.38
N GLN A 308 7.39 22.69 1.09
CA GLN A 308 6.14 23.29 0.63
C GLN A 308 4.90 22.54 1.13
N GLN A 309 5.00 21.22 1.30
CA GLN A 309 3.91 20.41 1.83
C GLN A 309 3.65 20.70 3.31
N LEU A 310 4.72 20.80 4.10
CA LEU A 310 4.63 20.99 5.55
C LEU A 310 4.30 22.44 5.92
N LEU A 311 4.86 23.41 5.19
CA LEU A 311 4.81 24.83 5.57
C LEU A 311 4.10 25.72 4.54
N GLY A 312 3.56 25.17 3.46
CA GLY A 312 2.89 25.91 2.39
C GLY A 312 3.82 26.36 1.28
N GLN A 313 3.25 26.85 0.16
CA GLN A 313 3.98 27.05 -1.11
C GLN A 313 5.19 28.01 -1.02
N ASP A 314 5.20 28.96 -0.09
CA ASP A 314 6.29 29.93 0.09
C ASP A 314 7.51 29.36 0.84
N ALA A 315 7.44 28.10 1.28
CA ALA A 315 8.52 27.45 1.98
C ALA A 315 9.58 26.90 1.02
N SER A 316 10.83 26.95 1.46
CA SER A 316 11.99 26.44 0.72
C SER A 316 12.94 25.71 1.69
N PRO A 317 13.81 24.81 1.20
CA PRO A 317 14.80 24.19 2.07
C PRO A 317 15.87 25.23 2.46
N VAL A 318 16.43 25.09 3.64
CA VAL A 318 17.64 25.86 4.02
C VAL A 318 18.84 25.44 3.15
N SER A 319 19.93 26.21 3.20
CA SER A 319 21.15 25.83 2.48
C SER A 319 21.70 24.48 2.96
N SER A 320 22.39 23.75 2.09
CA SER A 320 23.04 22.48 2.45
C SER A 320 24.00 22.61 3.63
N SER A 321 24.73 23.73 3.73
CA SER A 321 25.60 24.05 4.87
C SER A 321 24.82 24.23 6.18
N CYS A 322 23.63 24.84 6.10
CA CYS A 322 22.79 25.04 7.26
C CYS A 322 22.16 23.72 7.71
N MET A 323 21.64 22.94 6.77
CA MET A 323 21.12 21.60 7.04
C MET A 323 22.17 20.71 7.70
N ALA A 324 23.42 20.74 7.20
CA ALA A 324 24.54 20.04 7.82
C ALA A 324 24.81 20.47 9.27
N THR A 325 24.76 21.77 9.53
CA THR A 325 25.01 22.33 10.87
C THR A 325 23.89 21.95 11.86
N LEU A 326 22.64 22.03 11.43
CA LEU A 326 21.48 21.70 12.28
C LEU A 326 21.42 20.20 12.56
N ASN A 327 21.54 19.36 11.53
CA ASN A 327 21.38 17.93 11.67
C ASN A 327 22.59 17.22 12.33
N ALA A 328 23.75 17.88 12.39
CA ALA A 328 24.91 17.41 13.15
C ALA A 328 24.74 17.54 14.68
N ARG A 329 23.72 18.28 15.16
CA ARG A 329 23.47 18.46 16.60
C ARG A 329 23.09 17.16 17.29
N GLY A 330 22.31 16.31 16.61
CA GLY A 330 21.80 15.07 17.20
C GLY A 330 20.87 15.36 18.37
N ASP A 331 19.97 16.32 18.17
CA ASP A 331 18.97 16.71 19.14
C ASP A 331 17.59 16.76 18.47
N GLU A 332 16.59 17.18 19.24
CA GLU A 332 15.22 17.29 18.78
C GLU A 332 15.04 18.28 17.59
N HIS A 333 16.00 19.18 17.34
CA HIS A 333 15.92 20.17 16.27
C HIS A 333 16.76 19.77 15.04
N GLY A 334 17.49 18.66 15.09
CA GLY A 334 18.26 18.16 13.96
C GLY A 334 18.98 16.85 14.25
N HIS A 335 18.61 15.80 13.51
CA HIS A 335 19.10 14.43 13.71
C HIS A 335 18.89 13.55 12.46
N CYS A 336 19.46 12.34 12.47
CA CYS A 336 19.33 11.29 11.45
C CYS A 336 18.55 10.09 12.00
N GLY A 337 17.37 10.38 12.56
CA GLY A 337 16.55 9.39 13.27
C GLY A 337 16.88 9.30 14.75
N GLN A 338 16.32 8.30 15.42
CA GLN A 338 16.47 8.09 16.85
C GLN A 338 16.87 6.63 17.12
N PHE A 339 17.49 6.40 18.28
CA PHE A 339 17.72 5.07 18.81
C PHE A 339 16.47 4.57 19.55
N ALA A 340 16.38 3.27 19.77
CA ALA A 340 15.23 2.63 20.45
C ALA A 340 14.99 3.10 21.91
N ASN A 341 15.93 3.85 22.50
CA ASN A 341 15.80 4.47 23.82
C ASN A 341 15.31 5.94 23.75
N GLY A 342 14.93 6.42 22.57
CA GLY A 342 14.47 7.80 22.31
C GLY A 342 15.60 8.83 22.14
N SER A 343 16.87 8.44 22.29
CA SER A 343 17.98 9.38 22.05
C SER A 343 18.19 9.63 20.55
N TYR A 344 18.50 10.88 20.21
CA TYR A 344 18.68 11.32 18.82
C TYR A 344 20.04 10.91 18.24
N VAL A 345 20.04 10.55 16.95
CA VAL A 345 21.26 10.21 16.21
C VAL A 345 21.80 11.48 15.53
N ALA A 346 23.00 11.93 15.90
CA ALA A 346 23.66 13.01 15.17
C ALA A 346 24.01 12.56 13.74
N CYS A 347 23.70 13.40 12.74
CA CYS A 347 24.05 13.08 11.36
C CYS A 347 25.55 13.23 11.11
N ALA A 348 26.13 12.28 10.38
CA ALA A 348 27.40 12.51 9.72
C ALA A 348 27.24 13.58 8.63
N GLN A 349 28.32 14.33 8.34
CA GLN A 349 28.27 15.43 7.39
C GLN A 349 27.72 15.03 6.00
N ARG A 350 28.04 13.83 5.54
CA ARG A 350 27.55 13.28 4.26
C ARG A 350 26.07 12.90 4.28
N ASP A 351 25.53 12.60 5.45
CA ASP A 351 24.18 12.06 5.65
C ASP A 351 23.18 13.16 6.07
N ALA A 352 23.68 14.36 6.40
CA ALA A 352 22.86 15.43 6.93
C ALA A 352 21.71 15.87 6.00
N ALA A 353 21.85 15.71 4.69
CA ALA A 353 20.76 15.97 3.73
C ALA A 353 19.63 14.93 3.77
N CYS A 354 19.79 13.84 4.51
CA CYS A 354 18.82 12.75 4.68
C CYS A 354 18.29 12.64 6.12
N GLY A 355 18.67 13.58 6.99
CA GLY A 355 18.17 13.68 8.35
C GLY A 355 16.81 14.39 8.41
N LEU A 356 16.59 15.13 9.50
CA LEU A 356 15.42 15.98 9.68
C LEU A 356 15.38 17.07 8.60
N LEU A 357 14.22 17.27 7.98
CA LEU A 357 14.03 18.31 6.98
C LEU A 357 14.05 19.69 7.66
N GLN A 358 14.82 20.61 7.09
CA GLN A 358 14.98 21.97 7.59
C GLN A 358 14.50 22.95 6.52
N CYS A 359 13.47 23.72 6.86
CA CYS A 359 12.79 24.62 5.94
C CYS A 359 12.86 26.07 6.42
N GLN A 360 12.68 27.02 5.50
CA GLN A 360 12.61 28.45 5.79
C GLN A 360 11.51 29.12 4.96
N ARG A 361 11.03 30.28 5.43
CA ARG A 361 10.15 31.19 4.68
C ARG A 361 10.91 32.47 4.39
N GLY A 362 10.93 32.88 3.13
CA GLY A 362 11.70 34.04 2.69
C GLY A 362 13.23 33.82 2.71
N SER A 363 13.97 34.68 2.03
CA SER A 363 15.43 34.59 1.84
C SER A 363 16.21 35.19 3.02
N SER A 364 15.88 34.81 4.26
CA SER A 364 16.63 35.21 5.45
C SER A 364 17.89 34.36 5.60
N HIS A 365 18.92 34.64 4.81
CA HIS A 365 20.19 33.92 4.80
C HIS A 365 21.09 34.15 6.05
N ARG A 366 20.66 34.97 7.02
CA ARG A 366 21.59 35.51 8.04
C ARG A 366 21.68 34.71 9.32
N ASP A 367 20.66 33.93 9.68
CA ASP A 367 20.69 33.01 10.80
C ASP A 367 20.35 31.62 10.29
N CYS A 368 21.27 30.67 10.43
CA CYS A 368 21.00 29.26 10.12
C CYS A 368 20.01 28.70 11.16
N GLN A 369 18.73 28.99 10.92
CA GLN A 369 17.61 28.58 11.74
C GLN A 369 16.54 28.01 10.80
N GLY A 370 16.28 26.71 10.93
CA GLY A 370 15.12 26.09 10.31
C GLY A 370 13.85 26.49 11.07
N ILE A 371 12.73 26.53 10.37
CA ILE A 371 11.41 26.59 10.99
C ILE A 371 11.17 25.22 11.64
N PRO A 372 10.98 25.16 12.96
CA PRO A 372 10.56 23.92 13.60
C PRO A 372 9.27 23.44 12.96
N VAL A 373 9.29 22.24 12.39
CA VAL A 373 8.06 21.62 11.90
C VAL A 373 7.29 21.15 13.13
N PRO A 374 5.97 21.42 13.22
CA PRO A 374 5.14 20.89 14.31
C PRO A 374 5.36 19.38 14.42
N ARG A 375 5.72 18.91 15.61
CA ARG A 375 5.76 17.48 15.91
C ARG A 375 4.34 17.05 16.21
N ASP A 376 3.88 16.04 15.49
CA ASP A 376 2.75 15.24 15.94
C ASP A 376 3.34 14.16 16.85
N GLU A 377 2.98 14.17 18.14
CA GLU A 377 3.60 13.30 19.16
C GLU A 377 3.44 11.80 18.85
N ASP A 378 2.44 11.44 18.04
CA ASP A 378 2.14 10.09 17.59
C ASP A 378 2.69 9.75 16.18
N VAL A 379 3.65 10.53 15.68
CA VAL A 379 4.32 10.28 14.40
C VAL A 379 5.83 10.23 14.57
N SER A 380 6.43 9.05 14.39
CA SER A 380 7.85 8.82 14.70
C SER A 380 8.85 9.43 13.71
N ASP A 381 8.45 9.60 12.44
CA ASP A 381 9.29 10.15 11.36
C ASP A 381 8.77 11.49 10.83
N ALA A 382 8.02 12.23 11.65
CA ALA A 382 7.49 13.53 11.32
C ALA A 382 8.60 14.45 10.78
N ALA A 383 8.39 14.98 9.58
CA ALA A 383 9.31 15.89 8.90
C ALA A 383 10.73 15.34 8.59
N MET A 384 10.94 14.02 8.62
CA MET A 384 12.18 13.45 8.09
C MET A 384 12.23 13.55 6.57
N VAL A 385 13.43 13.71 6.00
CA VAL A 385 13.61 13.67 4.54
C VAL A 385 13.16 12.31 4.00
N LEU A 386 12.22 12.33 3.06
CA LEU A 386 11.65 11.13 2.48
C LEU A 386 12.70 10.28 1.74
N PRO A 387 12.63 8.94 1.82
CA PRO A 387 13.41 8.05 0.98
C PRO A 387 13.26 8.39 -0.50
N GLY A 388 14.32 8.25 -1.29
CA GLY A 388 14.32 8.62 -2.70
C GLY A 388 14.72 10.07 -3.00
N THR A 389 14.74 10.94 -1.99
CA THR A 389 15.18 12.34 -2.17
C THR A 389 16.66 12.39 -2.54
N ALA A 390 17.01 13.15 -3.58
CA ALA A 390 18.41 13.33 -3.97
C ALA A 390 19.20 14.09 -2.89
N CYS A 391 20.36 13.55 -2.49
CA CYS A 391 21.24 14.15 -1.48
C CYS A 391 22.62 14.56 -2.03
N GLY A 392 22.83 14.36 -3.33
CA GLY A 392 24.02 14.74 -4.06
C GLY A 392 24.02 14.15 -5.48
N PRO A 393 25.02 14.49 -6.31
CA PRO A 393 25.14 13.90 -7.65
C PRO A 393 25.24 12.37 -7.58
N GLY A 394 24.32 11.66 -8.25
CA GLY A 394 24.26 10.20 -8.25
C GLY A 394 23.93 9.57 -6.89
N LYS A 395 23.36 10.33 -5.94
CA LYS A 395 23.08 9.87 -4.58
C LYS A 395 21.65 10.12 -4.13
N VAL A 396 21.17 9.23 -3.28
CA VAL A 396 19.78 9.15 -2.82
C VAL A 396 19.70 8.92 -1.32
N CYS A 397 18.69 9.49 -0.67
CA CYS A 397 18.40 9.25 0.73
C CYS A 397 17.69 7.90 0.92
N LEU A 398 18.28 7.02 1.71
CA LEU A 398 17.69 5.75 2.14
C LEU A 398 18.05 5.50 3.60
N GLN A 399 17.04 5.23 4.44
CA GLN A 399 17.22 4.95 5.87
C GLN A 399 18.07 6.03 6.58
N HIS A 400 17.76 7.29 6.30
CA HIS A 400 18.45 8.48 6.84
C HIS A 400 19.94 8.59 6.47
N GLN A 401 20.40 7.86 5.44
CA GLN A 401 21.77 7.92 4.93
C GLN A 401 21.78 8.33 3.46
N CYS A 402 22.84 9.05 3.05
CA CYS A 402 23.05 9.46 1.67
C CYS A 402 23.89 8.42 0.94
N GLN A 403 23.22 7.56 0.18
CA GLN A 403 23.81 6.39 -0.48
C GLN A 403 23.92 6.60 -1.99
N ASP A 404 24.79 5.84 -2.66
CA ASP A 404 24.92 5.87 -4.11
C ASP A 404 23.67 5.26 -4.77
N VAL A 405 23.22 5.82 -5.90
CA VAL A 405 22.02 5.36 -6.60
C VAL A 405 22.11 3.89 -7.03
N SER A 406 23.33 3.35 -7.20
CA SER A 406 23.57 1.93 -7.51
C SER A 406 22.95 0.95 -6.52
N VAL A 407 22.66 1.37 -5.28
CA VAL A 407 21.97 0.53 -4.28
C VAL A 407 20.52 0.21 -4.65
N LEU A 408 19.90 0.98 -5.56
CA LEU A 408 18.53 0.77 -6.04
C LEU A 408 18.44 -0.31 -7.14
N GLY A 409 19.57 -0.83 -7.60
CA GLY A 409 19.64 -1.90 -8.60
C GLY A 409 19.87 -1.40 -10.03
N ASP A 410 20.26 -2.33 -10.92
CA ASP A 410 20.70 -2.06 -12.29
C ASP A 410 19.54 -2.15 -13.31
N GLN A 411 19.50 -1.22 -14.26
CA GLN A 411 18.42 -1.03 -15.24
C GLN A 411 18.56 -1.97 -16.45
N GLN A 412 18.58 -3.28 -16.23
CA GLN A 412 18.77 -4.27 -17.30
C GLN A 412 17.70 -4.22 -18.41
N CYS A 413 16.54 -3.63 -18.11
CA CYS A 413 15.39 -3.48 -19.00
C CYS A 413 15.47 -2.27 -19.94
N HIS A 414 16.22 -1.20 -19.62
CA HIS A 414 16.15 0.06 -20.36
C HIS A 414 16.54 -0.09 -21.85
N SER A 415 17.51 -0.95 -22.14
CA SER A 415 17.95 -1.24 -23.52
C SER A 415 17.01 -2.18 -24.28
N LYS A 416 16.02 -2.78 -23.61
CA LYS A 416 15.15 -3.83 -24.16
C LYS A 416 13.77 -3.34 -24.59
N CYS A 417 13.41 -2.10 -24.27
CA CYS A 417 12.08 -1.53 -24.56
C CYS A 417 11.97 -0.84 -25.93
N HIS A 418 12.96 -1.01 -26.81
CA HIS A 418 12.99 -0.51 -28.20
C HIS A 418 12.60 0.98 -28.41
N GLY A 419 12.72 1.83 -27.38
CA GLY A 419 12.33 3.25 -27.45
C GLY A 419 10.82 3.50 -27.46
N HIS A 420 10.01 2.47 -27.16
CA HIS A 420 8.54 2.51 -27.15
C HIS A 420 7.96 2.11 -25.79
N GLY A 421 8.74 2.33 -24.74
CA GLY A 421 8.35 2.02 -23.37
C GLY A 421 9.44 2.37 -22.36
N VAL A 422 9.06 2.30 -21.09
CA VAL A 422 9.90 2.61 -19.93
C VAL A 422 9.96 1.38 -19.04
N CYS A 423 11.06 1.19 -18.32
CA CYS A 423 11.13 0.12 -17.35
C CYS A 423 10.31 0.45 -16.10
N ASN A 424 9.43 -0.46 -15.71
CA ASN A 424 8.64 -0.33 -14.49
C ASN A 424 9.36 -0.94 -13.27
N ASN A 425 8.74 -0.79 -12.11
CA ASN A 425 9.19 -1.30 -10.81
C ASN A 425 9.35 -2.82 -10.69
N HIS A 426 8.92 -3.60 -11.69
CA HIS A 426 9.11 -5.05 -11.76
C HIS A 426 10.31 -5.44 -12.63
N GLY A 427 11.03 -4.47 -13.21
CA GLY A 427 12.13 -4.74 -14.13
C GLY A 427 11.67 -5.15 -15.53
N HIS A 428 10.42 -4.88 -15.90
CA HIS A 428 9.84 -5.18 -17.21
C HIS A 428 9.59 -3.90 -18.01
N CYS A 429 9.50 -4.02 -19.34
CA CYS A 429 9.10 -2.90 -20.17
C CYS A 429 7.59 -2.67 -20.07
N HIS A 430 7.24 -1.46 -19.67
CA HIS A 430 5.90 -0.92 -19.76
C HIS A 430 5.80 -0.13 -21.07
N CYS A 431 5.03 -0.66 -22.03
CA CYS A 431 4.99 -0.14 -23.38
C CYS A 431 3.96 0.99 -23.54
N ASP A 432 4.30 1.95 -24.39
CA ASP A 432 3.40 3.02 -24.79
C ASP A 432 2.17 2.46 -25.51
N LYS A 433 1.07 3.21 -25.50
CA LYS A 433 -0.14 2.85 -26.25
C LYS A 433 0.19 2.62 -27.73
N GLY A 434 -0.19 1.45 -28.25
CA GLY A 434 0.12 1.03 -29.61
C GLY A 434 1.26 0.02 -29.72
N TRP A 435 1.96 -0.29 -28.62
CA TRP A 435 3.06 -1.25 -28.58
C TRP A 435 2.79 -2.41 -27.61
N ALA A 436 3.33 -3.58 -27.90
CA ALA A 436 3.10 -4.80 -27.10
C ALA A 436 4.30 -5.11 -26.20
N PRO A 437 4.08 -5.44 -24.90
CA PRO A 437 5.10 -6.11 -24.09
C PRO A 437 5.45 -7.49 -24.69
N PRO A 438 6.64 -8.05 -24.45
CA PRO A 438 7.57 -7.71 -23.36
C PRO A 438 8.68 -6.71 -23.72
N SER A 439 8.89 -6.43 -25.01
CA SER A 439 10.01 -5.60 -25.50
C SER A 439 9.60 -4.31 -26.19
N CYS A 440 8.29 -4.07 -26.37
CA CYS A 440 7.75 -2.93 -27.11
C CYS A 440 8.25 -2.84 -28.56
N GLU A 441 8.56 -3.98 -29.19
CA GLU A 441 9.03 -4.05 -30.59
C GLU A 441 7.89 -4.20 -31.60
N SER A 442 6.74 -4.73 -31.17
CA SER A 442 5.60 -5.03 -32.06
C SER A 442 4.36 -4.22 -31.68
N PRO A 443 3.43 -3.97 -32.63
CA PRO A 443 2.18 -3.27 -32.33
C PRO A 443 1.32 -4.00 -31.29
N GLY A 444 0.68 -3.26 -30.38
CA GLY A 444 -0.11 -3.83 -29.29
C GLY A 444 -0.98 -2.82 -28.53
N ALA A 445 -1.52 -3.29 -27.40
CA ALA A 445 -2.45 -2.53 -26.56
C ALA A 445 -1.78 -1.53 -25.60
N GLY A 446 -0.46 -1.58 -25.43
CA GLY A 446 0.26 -0.88 -24.36
C GLY A 446 0.34 -1.69 -23.06
N GLY A 447 0.94 -1.10 -22.02
CA GLY A 447 1.04 -1.67 -20.68
C GLY A 447 2.23 -2.62 -20.50
N SER A 448 2.23 -3.34 -19.38
CA SER A 448 3.28 -4.33 -19.05
C SER A 448 2.77 -5.77 -19.15
N GLN A 449 3.71 -6.71 -19.21
CA GLN A 449 3.44 -8.15 -19.06
C GLN A 449 3.05 -8.55 -17.62
N ASP A 450 3.16 -7.62 -16.66
CA ASP A 450 2.84 -7.81 -15.24
C ASP A 450 1.32 -7.93 -15.03
N ARG A 451 0.77 -9.02 -15.53
CA ARG A 451 -0.60 -9.40 -15.18
C ARG A 451 -0.56 -9.97 -13.76
N GLY A 452 -1.52 -9.57 -12.94
CA GLY A 452 -1.86 -10.32 -11.72
C GLY A 452 -1.99 -11.80 -12.06
N SER A 453 -1.64 -12.66 -11.11
CA SER A 453 -1.34 -14.11 -11.15
C SER A 453 -2.22 -15.05 -12.03
N ALA A 454 -3.26 -14.56 -12.69
CA ALA A 454 -4.16 -15.28 -13.60
C ALA A 454 -3.45 -15.96 -14.79
N LEU A 455 -2.34 -15.40 -15.31
CA LEU A 455 -1.59 -16.05 -16.41
C LEU A 455 -0.86 -17.31 -15.94
N VAL A 456 -0.33 -17.31 -14.72
CA VAL A 456 0.42 -18.46 -14.18
C VAL A 456 -0.53 -19.62 -13.91
N THR A 457 -1.71 -19.34 -13.36
CA THR A 457 -2.73 -20.37 -13.14
C THR A 457 -3.28 -20.94 -14.45
N ALA A 458 -3.55 -20.10 -15.45
CA ALA A 458 -4.02 -20.56 -16.77
C ALA A 458 -2.97 -21.42 -17.51
N LEU A 459 -1.69 -21.03 -17.46
CA LEU A 459 -0.59 -21.81 -18.05
C LEU A 459 -0.38 -23.14 -17.32
N LEU A 460 -0.48 -23.15 -15.99
CA LEU A 460 -0.39 -24.38 -15.20
C LEU A 460 -1.58 -25.31 -15.44
N LEU A 461 -2.80 -24.78 -15.52
CA LEU A 461 -4.03 -25.55 -15.80
C LEU A 461 -4.02 -26.16 -17.20
N SER A 462 -3.59 -25.40 -18.21
CA SER A 462 -3.46 -25.91 -19.59
C SER A 462 -2.36 -26.96 -19.71
N ALA A 463 -1.23 -26.80 -19.01
CA ALA A 463 -0.20 -27.84 -18.91
C ALA A 463 -0.71 -29.10 -18.20
N LEU A 464 -1.49 -28.96 -17.12
CA LEU A 464 -2.11 -30.09 -16.39
C LEU A 464 -3.12 -30.83 -17.25
N LEU A 465 -3.98 -30.11 -17.99
CA LEU A 465 -4.95 -30.69 -18.90
C LEU A 465 -4.26 -31.46 -20.04
N GLY A 466 -3.18 -30.89 -20.58
CA GLY A 466 -2.33 -31.56 -21.57
C GLY A 466 -1.70 -32.85 -21.03
N LEU A 467 -1.22 -32.83 -19.79
CA LEU A 467 -0.64 -34.01 -19.13
C LEU A 467 -1.69 -35.10 -18.90
N LEU A 468 -2.90 -34.73 -18.46
CA LEU A 468 -4.02 -35.65 -18.25
C LEU A 468 -4.49 -36.30 -19.55
N LEU A 469 -4.57 -35.54 -20.65
CA LEU A 469 -4.89 -36.06 -21.98
C LEU A 469 -3.83 -37.05 -22.47
N LEU A 470 -2.54 -36.74 -22.29
CA LEU A 470 -1.44 -37.65 -22.63
C LEU A 470 -1.48 -38.94 -21.80
N LEU A 471 -1.73 -38.84 -20.49
CA LEU A 471 -1.88 -40.00 -19.61
C LEU A 471 -3.09 -40.86 -20.03
N GLY A 472 -4.22 -40.23 -20.35
CA GLY A 472 -5.41 -40.92 -20.87
C GLY A 472 -5.14 -41.67 -22.18
N LEU A 473 -4.44 -41.04 -23.13
CA LEU A 473 -4.04 -41.65 -24.40
C LEU A 473 -3.05 -42.82 -24.19
N CYS A 474 -2.11 -42.69 -23.27
CA CYS A 474 -1.18 -43.76 -22.90
C CYS A 474 -1.90 -44.95 -22.26
N CYS A 475 -2.83 -44.70 -21.34
CA CYS A 475 -3.65 -45.74 -20.73
C CYS A 475 -4.53 -46.45 -21.77
N ALA A 476 -5.16 -45.71 -22.69
CA ALA A 476 -5.96 -46.29 -23.76
C ALA A 476 -5.11 -47.13 -24.74
N ARG A 477 -3.91 -46.64 -25.11
CA ARG A 477 -2.96 -47.43 -25.93
C ARG A 477 -2.48 -48.67 -25.20
N ARG A 478 -2.19 -48.60 -23.90
CA ARG A 478 -1.76 -49.75 -23.08
C ARG A 478 -2.88 -50.78 -22.94
N ALA A 479 -4.12 -50.34 -22.69
CA ALA A 479 -5.29 -51.23 -22.65
C ALA A 479 -5.55 -51.88 -24.03
N GLY A 480 -5.40 -51.12 -25.12
CA GLY A 480 -5.50 -51.63 -26.49
C GLY A 480 -4.41 -52.65 -26.84
N LEU A 481 -3.17 -52.40 -26.44
CA LEU A 481 -2.06 -53.35 -26.59
C LEU A 481 -2.28 -54.61 -25.75
N HIS A 482 -2.72 -54.47 -24.49
CA HIS A 482 -3.04 -55.60 -23.61
C HIS A 482 -4.16 -56.46 -24.21
N LYS A 483 -5.20 -55.84 -24.77
CA LYS A 483 -6.30 -56.55 -25.44
C LYS A 483 -5.84 -57.29 -26.70
N ARG A 484 -4.95 -56.70 -27.49
CA ARG A 484 -4.35 -57.36 -28.68
C ARG A 484 -3.37 -58.47 -28.30
N LEU A 485 -2.61 -58.32 -27.23
CA LEU A 485 -1.68 -59.34 -26.72
C LEU A 485 -2.43 -60.53 -26.10
N CYS A 486 -3.52 -60.31 -25.35
CA CYS A 486 -4.39 -61.41 -24.87
C CYS A 486 -5.09 -62.15 -26.04
N GLN A 487 -5.28 -61.52 -27.22
CA GLN A 487 -5.85 -62.21 -28.39
C GLN A 487 -4.83 -63.06 -29.17
N LEU A 488 -3.54 -62.77 -29.05
CA LEU A 488 -2.46 -63.50 -29.73
C LEU A 488 -1.90 -64.66 -28.88
N GLY A 489 -2.07 -64.63 -27.56
CA GLY A 489 -1.65 -65.69 -26.65
C GLY A 489 -2.76 -66.69 -26.32
N LYS A 490 -2.73 -67.89 -26.92
CA LYS A 490 -3.41 -69.06 -26.35
C LYS A 490 -2.65 -69.50 -25.09
N GLY A 491 -2.89 -68.86 -23.95
CA GLY A 491 -2.25 -69.19 -22.68
C GLY A 491 -2.96 -68.56 -21.50
N SER A 492 -3.36 -69.40 -20.54
CA SER A 492 -4.23 -69.13 -19.40
C SER A 492 -3.65 -68.14 -18.37
N SER A 493 -3.59 -66.85 -18.70
CA SER A 493 -3.41 -65.79 -17.70
C SER A 493 -3.94 -64.44 -18.17
N CYS A 494 -5.23 -64.37 -18.51
CA CYS A 494 -5.98 -63.11 -18.50
C CYS A 494 -7.23 -63.33 -17.62
N GLN A 495 -7.03 -63.72 -16.36
CA GLN A 495 -8.03 -63.62 -15.30
C GLN A 495 -7.47 -62.67 -14.24
N TYR A 496 -8.14 -61.54 -14.00
CA TYR A 496 -8.85 -61.29 -12.74
C TYR A 496 -9.43 -59.86 -12.66
N ARG A 497 -10.61 -59.82 -12.01
CA ARG A 497 -11.23 -58.78 -11.15
C ARG A 497 -11.35 -57.34 -11.63
#